data_AF-A0A7I9Y7W8-F1
#
_entry.id   AF-A0A7I9Y7W8-F1
#
_cell.length_a   1.000
_cell.length_b   1.000
_cell.length_c   1.000
_cell.angle_alpha   90.00
_cell.angle_beta   90.00
_cell.angle_gamma   90.00
#
_symmetry.space_group_name_H-M   'P 1'
#
loop_
_entity.id
_entity.type
_entity.pdbx_description
1 polymer ?
#
loop_
_entity_poly.entity_id
_entity_poly.type
_entity_poly.pdbx_seq_one_letter_code
_entity_poly.pdbx_strand_id
1 'polypeptide(L)' 'MTKSTKAPAQDKTAARRLAEAFSADTLDSLIADAVKSGTPIDGADGLLNELTKAVLERALNSELTHHLGYE' A
#
# COMPACT_ATOMS: atom_id res chain seq x y z
N MET A 1 -5.25 -10.76 35.02
CA MET A 1 -5.70 -10.60 33.61
C MET A 1 -4.54 -10.08 32.79
N THR A 2 -3.78 -10.93 32.12
CA THR A 2 -2.64 -10.52 31.28
C THR A 2 -3.15 -10.27 29.86
N LYS A 3 -3.29 -9.01 29.45
CA LYS A 3 -3.55 -8.68 28.05
C LYS A 3 -2.26 -8.95 27.26
N SER A 4 -2.30 -9.98 26.41
CA SER A 4 -1.23 -10.32 25.49
C SER A 4 -1.20 -9.32 24.33
N THR A 5 -0.21 -8.43 24.33
CA THR A 5 0.08 -7.52 23.21
C THR A 5 0.92 -8.26 22.17
N LYS A 6 0.27 -8.99 21.25
CA LYS A 6 0.91 -9.55 20.06
C LYS A 6 0.85 -8.50 18.93
N ALA A 7 1.76 -7.52 18.93
CA ALA A 7 1.74 -6.43 17.94
C ALA A 7 3.08 -6.06 17.24
N PRO A 8 4.06 -6.98 16.99
CA PRO A 8 5.11 -6.67 16.00
C PRO A 8 5.24 -7.65 14.83
N ALA A 9 4.55 -8.81 14.86
CA ALA A 9 4.73 -9.85 13.84
C ALA A 9 3.75 -9.74 12.66
N GLN A 10 2.57 -9.13 12.87
CA GLN A 10 1.53 -8.97 11.85
C GLN A 10 1.86 -7.86 10.83
N ASP A 11 2.46 -6.75 11.28
CA ASP A 11 2.84 -5.65 10.37
C ASP A 11 3.93 -6.07 9.38
N LYS A 12 4.89 -6.88 9.83
CA LYS A 12 5.91 -7.47 8.97
C LYS A 12 5.35 -8.45 7.94
N THR A 13 4.16 -9.02 8.17
CA THR A 13 3.55 -9.97 7.23
C THR A 13 2.80 -9.27 6.10
N ALA A 14 2.11 -8.15 6.37
CA ALA A 14 1.40 -7.40 5.33
C ALA A 14 2.37 -6.71 4.36
N ALA A 15 3.37 -5.99 4.87
CA ALA A 15 4.38 -5.34 4.04
C ALA A 15 5.17 -6.34 3.18
N ARG A 16 5.47 -7.52 3.75
CA ARG A 16 6.12 -8.60 3.00
C ARG A 16 5.24 -9.16 1.89
N ARG A 17 3.96 -9.41 2.16
CA ARG A 17 3.01 -9.88 1.14
C ARG A 17 2.79 -8.85 0.04
N LEU A 18 2.81 -7.56 0.37
CA LEU A 18 2.77 -6.49 -0.62
C LEU A 18 3.99 -6.57 -1.55
N ALA A 19 5.20 -6.71 -1.00
CA ALA A 19 6.41 -6.87 -1.80
C ALA A 19 6.39 -8.14 -2.66
N GLU A 20 5.84 -9.25 -2.13
CA GLU A 20 5.67 -10.51 -2.87
C GLU A 20 4.55 -10.44 -3.94
N ALA A 21 3.60 -9.52 -3.82
CA ALA A 21 2.51 -9.34 -4.78
C ALA A 21 2.97 -8.69 -6.10
N PHE A 22 4.08 -7.95 -6.06
CA PHE A 22 4.68 -7.38 -7.27
C PHE A 22 5.73 -8.33 -7.83
N SER A 23 5.51 -8.80 -9.05
CA SER A 23 6.57 -9.46 -9.81
C SER A 23 7.67 -8.46 -10.21
N ALA A 24 8.88 -8.95 -10.47
CA ALA A 24 9.97 -8.10 -10.98
C ALA A 24 9.55 -7.36 -12.26
N ASP A 25 8.94 -8.06 -13.22
CA ASP A 25 8.45 -7.48 -14.48
C ASP A 25 7.41 -6.37 -14.26
N THR A 26 6.56 -6.51 -13.24
CA THR A 26 5.58 -5.47 -12.87
C THR A 26 6.28 -4.23 -12.33
N LEU A 27 7.28 -4.39 -11.45
CA LEU A 27 8.06 -3.27 -10.92
C LEU A 27 8.84 -2.56 -12.02
N ASP A 28 9.48 -3.32 -12.90
CA ASP A 28 10.23 -2.79 -14.03
C ASP A 28 9.32 -2.01 -14.99
N SER A 29 8.11 -2.51 -15.25
CA SER A 29 7.12 -1.81 -16.08
C SER A 29 6.67 -0.49 -15.46
N LEU A 30 6.38 -0.48 -14.15
CA LEU A 30 5.99 0.75 -13.43
C LEU A 30 7.11 1.80 -13.45
N ILE A 31 8.37 1.38 -13.27
CA ILE A 31 9.52 2.28 -13.33
C ILE A 31 9.71 2.80 -14.76
N ALA A 32 9.61 1.93 -15.78
CA ALA A 32 9.75 2.33 -17.18
C ALA A 32 8.68 3.34 -17.60
N ASP A 33 7.43 3.15 -17.17
CA ASP A 33 6.34 4.09 -17.44
C ASP A 33 6.59 5.44 -16.75
N ALA A 34 7.03 5.44 -15.48
CA ALA A 34 7.37 6.68 -14.77
C ALA A 34 8.51 7.45 -15.46
N VAL A 35 9.56 6.75 -15.91
CA VAL A 35 10.65 7.36 -16.67
C VAL A 35 10.15 7.93 -18.00
N LYS A 36 9.30 7.19 -18.72
CA LYS A 36 8.73 7.60 -20.01
C LYS A 36 7.83 8.82 -19.89
N SER A 37 7.05 8.93 -18.81
CA SER A 37 6.18 10.07 -18.54
C SER A 37 6.90 11.26 -17.91
N GLY A 38 8.16 11.08 -17.50
CA GLY A 38 8.90 12.09 -16.72
C GLY A 38 8.41 12.23 -15.28
N THR A 39 7.66 11.25 -14.78
CA THR A 39 7.22 11.20 -13.38
C THR A 39 8.40 10.83 -12.48
N PRO A 40 8.73 11.65 -11.46
CA PRO A 40 9.73 11.28 -10.48
C PRO A 40 9.40 9.95 -9.78
N ILE A 41 10.41 9.20 -9.35
CA ILE A 41 10.16 7.98 -8.58
C ILE A 41 9.68 8.33 -7.16
N ASP A 42 10.24 9.39 -6.59
CA ASP A 42 10.01 9.89 -5.25
C ASP A 42 9.50 11.35 -5.25
N GLY A 43 9.29 11.91 -4.05
CA GLY A 43 8.72 13.25 -3.88
C GLY A 43 7.19 13.28 -3.92
N ALA A 44 6.62 14.47 -3.73
CA ALA A 44 5.16 14.67 -3.58
C ALA A 44 4.38 14.25 -4.83
N ASP A 45 4.94 14.45 -6.02
CA ASP A 45 4.33 14.07 -7.29
C ASP A 45 4.94 12.77 -7.86
N GLY A 46 5.64 12.01 -7.01
CA GLY A 46 6.37 10.81 -7.40
C GLY A 46 5.51 9.54 -7.38
N LEU A 47 5.95 8.55 -8.15
CA LEU A 47 5.30 7.23 -8.27
C LEU A 47 5.02 6.58 -6.90
N LEU A 48 5.99 6.62 -5.98
CA LEU A 48 5.84 6.00 -4.66
C LEU A 48 4.80 6.72 -3.80
N ASN A 49 4.69 8.05 -3.94
CA ASN A 49 3.67 8.81 -3.22
C ASN A 49 2.26 8.50 -3.75
N GLU A 50 2.11 8.41 -5.07
CA GLU A 50 0.84 8.01 -5.70
C GLU A 50 0.43 6.58 -5.31
N LEU A 51 1.37 5.62 -5.26
CA LEU A 51 1.09 4.27 -4.76
C LEU A 51 0.60 4.30 -3.30
N THR A 52 1.28 5.07 -2.45
CA THR A 52 0.91 5.21 -1.04
C THR A 52 -0.50 5.81 -0.90
N LYS A 53 -0.79 6.87 -1.67
CA LYS A 53 -2.10 7.50 -1.72
C LYS A 53 -3.19 6.54 -2.16
N ALA A 54 -2.98 5.79 -3.24
CA ALA A 54 -3.95 4.81 -3.73
C ALA A 54 -4.28 3.72 -2.68
N VAL A 55 -3.25 3.25 -1.94
CA VAL A 55 -3.44 2.29 -0.85
C VAL A 55 -4.27 2.92 0.28
N LEU A 56 -3.96 4.16 0.68
CA LEU A 56 -4.69 4.86 1.74
C LEU A 56 -6.15 5.11 1.36
N GLU A 57 -6.42 5.59 0.14
CA GLU A 57 -7.78 5.80 -0.36
C GLU A 57 -8.59 4.50 -0.39
N ARG A 58 -7.96 3.39 -0.79
CA ARG A 58 -8.62 2.07 -0.78
C ARG A 58 -8.92 1.58 0.64
N ALA A 59 -7.99 1.77 1.58
CA ALA A 59 -8.20 1.44 2.98
C ALA A 59 -9.36 2.26 3.57
N LEU A 60 -9.39 3.58 3.31
CA LEU A 60 -10.45 4.46 3.79
C LEU A 60 -11.82 4.08 3.22
N ASN A 61 -11.89 3.73 1.93
CA ASN A 61 -13.12 3.24 1.30
C ASN A 61 -13.60 1.89 1.88
N SER A 62 -12.68 1.01 2.28
CA SER A 62 -13.03 -0.26 2.95
C SER A 62 -13.71 -0.01 4.30
N GLU A 63 -13.21 0.95 5.08
CA GLU A 63 -13.82 1.34 6.37
C GLU A 63 -15.22 1.93 6.19
N LEU A 64 -15.43 2.77 5.18
CA LEU A 64 -16.76 3.32 4.86
C LEU A 64 -17.77 2.24 4.44
N THR A 65 -17.30 1.13 3.88
CA THR A 65 -18.14 0.00 3.47
C THR A 65 -18.42 -0.97 4.63
N HIS A 66 -17.49 -1.09 5.59
CA HIS A 66 -17.58 -2.00 6.74
C HIS A 66 -18.11 -1.35 8.03
N HIS A 67 -18.23 -0.02 8.09
CA HIS A 67 -18.78 0.71 9.24
C HIS A 67 -19.89 1.70 8.85
N LEU A 68 -20.87 1.26 8.07
CA LEU A 68 -22.25 1.74 8.24
C LEU A 68 -22.89 0.85 9.30
N GLY A 69 -22.66 1.16 10.58
CA GLY A 69 -23.16 0.40 11.73
C GLY A 69 -24.68 0.28 11.77
N TYR A 70 -25.22 -0.66 11.01
CA TYR A 70 -26.55 -1.22 11.16
C TYR A 70 -26.39 -2.69 11.54
N GLU A 71 -26.08 -2.90 12.81
CA GLU A 71 -26.60 -4.03 13.60
C GLU A 71 -27.60 -3.45 14.60
#